data_AF-C6TFA4-F1
#
_entry.id   AF-C6TFA4-F1
#
_cell.length_a   1.000
_cell.length_b   1.000
_cell.length_c   1.000
_cell.angle_alpha   90.00
_cell.angle_beta   90.00
_cell.angle_gamma   90.00
#
_symmetry.space_group_name_H-M   'P 1'
#
loop_
_entity.id
_entity.type
_entity.pdbx_description
1 polymer ?
#
loop_
_entity_poly.entity_id
_entity_poly.type
_entity_poly.pdbx_seq_one_letter_code
_entity_poly.pdbx_strand_id
1 'polypeptide(L)' 'MQVLWPECGWQPVSLTDMITSSAVKKVYRKANLCIHPDKVQQKGATLEQKYTAEKVFDILKEAYTKFNAEELS' A
#
# COMPACT_ATOMS: atom_id res chain seq x y z
N MET A 1 -2.19 -5.21 -16.65
CA MET A 1 -3.06 -5.72 -15.57
C MET A 1 -2.79 -4.86 -14.34
N GLN A 2 -3.75 -4.02 -13.94
CA GLN A 2 -3.63 -3.22 -12.71
C GLN A 2 -4.38 -3.94 -11.59
N VAL A 3 -3.72 -4.13 -10.45
CA VAL A 3 -4.33 -4.77 -9.26
C VAL A 3 -5.29 -3.81 -8.57
N LEU A 4 -4.94 -2.53 -8.49
CA LEU A 4 -5.77 -1.48 -7.89
C LEU A 4 -6.63 -0.78 -8.95
N TRP A 5 -7.76 -0.22 -8.52
CA TRP A 5 -8.67 0.54 -9.37
C TRP A 5 -8.22 2.01 -9.51
N PRO A 6 -8.59 2.71 -10.60
CA PRO A 6 -8.12 4.06 -10.89
C PRO A 6 -8.39 5.08 -9.77
N GLU A 7 -9.52 4.98 -9.09
CA GLU A 7 -9.99 5.93 -8.09
C GLU A 7 -9.37 5.69 -6.69
N CYS A 8 -8.52 4.67 -6.53
CA CYS A 8 -7.88 4.40 -5.23
C CYS A 8 -6.87 5.50 -4.84
N GLY A 9 -6.39 6.28 -5.83
CA GLY A 9 -5.44 7.38 -5.63
C GLY A 9 -3.98 6.93 -5.56
N TRP A 10 -3.69 5.66 -5.85
CA TRP A 10 -2.32 5.17 -5.96
C TRP A 10 -1.62 5.79 -7.17
N GLN A 11 -0.34 6.13 -7.01
CA GLN A 11 0.52 6.59 -8.08
C GLN A 11 1.69 5.61 -8.23
N PRO A 12 2.02 5.16 -9.45
CA PRO A 12 3.19 4.33 -9.68
C PRO A 12 4.46 4.98 -9.12
N VAL A 13 5.33 4.18 -8.53
CA VAL A 13 6.60 4.64 -7.95
C VAL A 13 7.74 3.87 -8.61
N SER A 14 8.80 4.56 -9.01
CA SER A 14 9.99 3.92 -9.55
C SER A 14 10.80 3.27 -8.44
N LEU A 15 11.50 2.17 -8.74
CA LEU A 15 12.46 1.56 -7.82
C LEU A 15 13.58 2.54 -7.44
N THR A 16 13.95 3.45 -8.36
CA THR A 16 14.93 4.51 -8.10
C THR A 16 14.47 5.48 -7.01
N ASP A 17 13.17 5.65 -6.84
CA ASP A 17 12.59 6.53 -5.81
C ASP A 17 12.48 5.84 -4.45
N MET A 18 12.88 4.56 -4.35
CA MET A 18 12.79 3.71 -3.16
C MET A 18 14.13 3.11 -2.75
N ILE A 19 15.25 3.74 -3.12
CA ILE A 19 16.60 3.24 -2.79
C ILE A 19 16.91 3.37 -1.30
N THR A 20 16.40 4.42 -0.64
CA THR A 20 16.68 4.66 0.78
C THR A 20 15.53 4.17 1.65
N SER A 21 15.86 3.74 2.87
CA SER A 21 14.86 3.25 3.81
C SER A 21 13.80 4.29 4.19
N SER A 22 14.20 5.56 4.27
CA SER A 22 13.27 6.68 4.50
C SER A 22 12.28 6.83 3.33
N ALA A 23 12.74 6.60 2.09
CA ALA A 23 11.89 6.62 0.91
C ALA A 23 10.93 5.42 0.88
N VAL A 24 11.40 4.21 1.20
CA VAL A 24 10.53 3.02 1.35
C VAL A 24 9.43 3.28 2.40
N LYS A 25 9.79 3.77 3.59
CA LYS A 25 8.84 4.13 4.67
C LYS A 25 7.82 5.17 4.19
N LYS A 26 8.23 6.16 3.40
CA LYS A 26 7.35 7.18 2.83
C LYS A 26 6.36 6.59 1.82
N VAL A 27 6.82 5.72 0.92
CA VAL A 27 5.98 5.10 -0.11
C VAL A 27 4.99 4.11 0.52
N TYR A 28 5.44 3.30 1.48
CA TYR A 28 4.57 2.42 2.25
C TYR A 28 3.41 3.18 2.93
N ARG A 29 3.70 4.30 3.59
CA ARG A 29 2.66 5.14 4.20
C ARG A 29 1.65 5.66 3.18
N LYS A 30 2.11 6.09 2.00
CA LYS A 30 1.23 6.51 0.91
C LYS A 30 0.35 5.36 0.42
N ALA A 31 0.93 4.18 0.19
CA ALA A 31 0.19 2.99 -0.24
C ALA A 31 -0.91 2.66 0.78
N ASN A 32 -0.56 2.63 2.06
CA ASN A 32 -1.51 2.38 3.14
C ASN A 32 -2.69 3.36 3.12
N LEU A 33 -2.47 4.66 2.91
CA LEU A 33 -3.58 5.62 2.84
C LEU A 33 -4.53 5.39 1.66
N CYS A 34 -4.05 4.82 0.55
CA CYS A 34 -4.87 4.50 -0.61
C CYS A 34 -5.78 3.30 -0.36
N ILE A 35 -5.27 2.29 0.34
CA ILE A 35 -5.89 0.96 0.45
C ILE A 35 -6.32 0.58 1.88
N HIS A 36 -6.16 1.46 2.87
CA HIS A 36 -6.61 1.21 4.23
C HIS A 36 -8.13 0.95 4.25
N PRO A 37 -8.63 -0.10 4.93
CA PRO A 37 -10.04 -0.47 4.94
C PRO A 37 -10.99 0.69 5.27
N ASP A 38 -10.72 1.49 6.31
CA ASP A 38 -11.51 2.70 6.62
C ASP A 38 -11.60 3.68 5.46
N LYS A 39 -10.49 3.94 4.75
CA LYS A 39 -10.45 4.93 3.66
C LYS A 39 -11.17 4.41 2.43
N VAL A 40 -11.03 3.13 2.13
CA VAL A 40 -11.75 2.46 1.04
C VAL A 40 -13.26 2.44 1.34
N GLN A 41 -13.66 2.17 2.58
CA GLN A 41 -15.04 2.23 3.03
C GLN A 41 -15.63 3.66 2.93
N GLN A 42 -14.89 4.69 3.40
CA GLN A 42 -15.31 6.09 3.34
C GLN A 42 -15.53 6.60 1.91
N LYS A 43 -14.81 6.04 0.93
CA LYS A 43 -14.93 6.38 -0.50
C LYS A 43 -16.05 5.64 -1.24
N GLY A 44 -16.85 4.83 -0.54
CA GLY A 44 -17.98 4.11 -1.16
C GLY A 44 -17.55 3.00 -2.11
N ALA A 45 -16.40 2.34 -1.85
CA ALA A 45 -15.87 1.29 -2.71
C ALA A 45 -16.83 0.10 -2.87
N THR A 46 -16.75 -0.58 -4.00
CA THR A 46 -17.51 -1.81 -4.28
C THR A 46 -17.02 -2.98 -3.41
N LEU A 47 -17.81 -4.06 -3.35
CA LEU A 47 -17.41 -5.27 -2.61
C LEU A 47 -16.07 -5.84 -3.12
N GLU A 48 -15.90 -5.88 -4.44
CA GLU A 48 -14.66 -6.34 -5.09
C GLU A 48 -13.47 -5.45 -4.72
N GLN A 49 -13.64 -4.13 -4.75
CA GLN A 49 -12.60 -3.17 -4.37
C GLN A 49 -12.19 -3.33 -2.90
N LYS A 50 -13.15 -3.55 -1.99
CA LYS A 50 -12.86 -3.82 -0.58
C LYS A 50 -12.05 -5.10 -0.41
N TYR A 51 -12.47 -6.18 -1.07
CA TYR A 51 -11.76 -7.45 -1.03
C TYR A 51 -10.33 -7.33 -1.54
N THR A 52 -10.15 -6.68 -2.70
CA THR A 52 -8.81 -6.44 -3.27
C THR A 52 -7.96 -5.58 -2.33
N ALA A 53 -8.51 -4.51 -1.76
CA ALA A 53 -7.78 -3.66 -0.82
C ALA A 53 -7.35 -4.42 0.44
N GLU A 54 -8.22 -5.26 1.00
CA GLU A 54 -7.89 -6.10 2.17
C GLU A 54 -6.69 -7.01 1.88
N LYS A 55 -6.73 -7.74 0.75
CA LYS A 55 -5.62 -8.62 0.36
C LYS A 55 -4.31 -7.87 0.11
N VAL A 56 -4.39 -6.72 -0.56
CA VAL A 56 -3.20 -5.87 -0.80
C VAL A 56 -2.68 -5.28 0.52
N PHE A 57 -3.55 -4.88 1.44
CA PHE A 57 -3.18 -4.35 2.76
C PHE A 57 -2.41 -5.37 3.58
N ASP A 58 -2.90 -6.61 3.64
CA ASP A 58 -2.26 -7.68 4.40
C ASP A 58 -0.85 -7.99 3.86
N ILE A 59 -0.71 -8.13 2.53
CA ILE A 59 0.58 -8.38 1.88
C ILE A 59 1.55 -7.23 2.12
N LEU A 60 1.10 -5.98 1.98
CA LEU A 60 1.93 -4.81 2.23
C LEU A 60 2.38 -4.74 3.69
N LYS A 61 1.51 -5.05 4.63
CA LYS A 61 1.81 -5.05 6.06
C LYS A 61 2.83 -6.14 6.42
N GLU A 62 2.69 -7.34 5.85
CA GLU A 62 3.65 -8.42 6.02
C GLU A 62 5.05 -8.03 5.49
N ALA A 63 5.10 -7.53 4.26
CA ALA A 63 6.35 -7.10 3.63
C ALA A 63 7.04 -5.96 4.43
N TYR A 64 6.26 -4.98 4.90
CA TYR A 64 6.80 -3.88 5.71
C TYR A 64 7.27 -4.36 7.09
N THR A 65 6.62 -5.37 7.67
CA THR A 65 7.07 -5.98 8.93
C THR A 65 8.45 -6.62 8.77
N LYS A 66 8.67 -7.38 7.68
CA LYS A 66 9.98 -7.96 7.35
C LYS A 66 11.03 -6.88 7.11
N PHE A 67 10.69 -5.86 6.33
CA PHE A 67 11.57 -4.71 6.07
C PHE A 67 12.03 -4.00 7.37
N ASN A 68 11.12 -3.76 8.32
CA ASN A 68 11.53 -3.14 9.58
C ASN A 68 12.40 -4.05 10.47
N ALA A 69 12.20 -5.37 10.40
CA ALA A 69 13.03 -6.31 11.14
C ALA A 69 14.49 -6.30 10.63
N GLU A 70 14.68 -6.22 9.31
CA GLU A 70 16.00 -6.10 8.67
C GLU A 70 16.66 -4.71 8.88
N GLU A 71 15.86 -3.65 9.01
CA GLU A 71 16.36 -2.29 9.30
C GLU A 71 16.84 -2.10 10.75
N LEU A 72 16.29 -2.90 11.68
CA LEU A 72 16.59 -2.85 13.12
C LEU A 72 17.62 -3.89 13.55
N SER A 73 18.01 -4.80 12.65
CA SER A 73 19.08 -5.79 12.85
C SER A 73 20.46 -5.21 12.52
#